data_AF-A0A1Q4ZV58-F1
#
_entry.id   AF-A0A1Q4ZV58-F1
#
_cell.length_a   1.000
_cell.length_b   1.000
_cell.length_c   1.000
_cell.angle_alpha   90.00
_cell.angle_beta   90.00
_cell.angle_gamma   90.00
#
_symmetry.space_group_name_H-M   'P 1'
#
loop_
_entity.id
_entity.type
_entity.pdbx_description
1 polymer ?
#
loop_
_entity_poly.entity_id
_entity_poly.type
_entity_poly.pdbx_seq_one_letter_code
_entity_poly.pdbx_strand_id
1 'polypeptide(L)'
;MKAAVRPGSGGCRISSAAGFSDWVAERSAPELTEPFTFVVGTDGTLRLAPRRSEHVACAGGDMVLGAGEIGFVRENDFVCVFRDSDLPEAWNVDPPV
;
A
#
# COMPACT_ATOMS: atom_id res chain seq x y z
N MET A 1 8.36 -8.27 -14.79
CA MET A 1 7.83 -9.21 -13.78
C MET A 1 8.47 -8.85 -12.44
N LYS A 2 7.70 -8.38 -11.45
CA LYS A 2 8.25 -8.13 -10.10
C LYS A 2 7.96 -9.33 -9.20
N ALA A 3 8.95 -9.67 -8.39
CA ALA A 3 8.98 -10.88 -7.58
C ALA A 3 8.00 -10.78 -6.43
N ALA A 4 7.14 -11.80 -6.30
CA ALA A 4 6.37 -12.04 -5.08
C ALA A 4 7.33 -12.21 -3.88
N VAL A 5 6.81 -12.06 -2.66
CA VAL A 5 7.57 -12.37 -1.43
C VAL A 5 8.20 -13.76 -1.57
N ARG A 6 9.53 -13.81 -1.37
CA ARG A 6 10.24 -15.09 -1.35
C ARG A 6 9.84 -15.87 -0.09
N PRO A 7 9.72 -17.21 -0.17
CA PRO A 7 9.50 -18.05 1.00
C PRO A 7 10.57 -17.74 2.07
N GLY A 8 10.14 -17.39 3.28
CA GLY A 8 11.03 -17.17 4.43
C GLY A 8 11.42 -15.73 4.76
N SER A 9 11.03 -14.71 3.97
CA SER A 9 11.30 -13.29 4.33
C SER A 9 10.08 -12.52 4.87
N GLY A 10 8.87 -13.06 4.72
CA GLY A 10 7.64 -12.35 5.07
C GLY A 10 7.40 -11.08 4.22
N GLY A 11 6.28 -10.42 4.47
CA GLY A 11 6.05 -9.04 4.04
C GLY A 11 6.90 -8.05 4.86
N CYS A 12 7.13 -6.87 4.28
CA CYS A 12 7.83 -5.77 4.93
C CYS A 12 7.03 -5.27 6.12
N ARG A 13 7.67 -5.17 7.30
CA ARG A 13 7.05 -4.76 8.55
C ARG A 13 6.97 -3.23 8.63
N ILE A 14 5.76 -2.69 8.80
CA ILE A 14 5.48 -1.26 8.93
C ILE A 14 4.88 -1.00 10.32
N SER A 15 5.65 -0.35 11.20
CA SER A 15 5.23 -0.04 12.57
C SER A 15 5.18 1.45 12.89
N SER A 16 5.45 2.33 11.92
CA SER A 16 5.42 3.78 12.08
C SER A 16 5.17 4.49 10.75
N ALA A 17 4.70 5.73 10.81
CA ALA A 17 4.52 6.57 9.62
C ALA A 17 5.85 6.85 8.90
N ALA A 18 6.93 7.09 9.64
CA ALA A 18 8.27 7.27 9.05
C ALA A 18 8.74 6.01 8.32
N GLY A 19 8.58 4.83 8.93
CA GLY A 19 8.93 3.56 8.29
C GLY A 19 8.08 3.28 7.05
N PHE A 20 6.83 3.72 7.04
CA PHE A 20 6.00 3.68 5.84
C PHE A 20 6.52 4.62 4.74
N SER A 21 6.89 5.85 5.08
CA SER A 21 7.45 6.81 4.12
C SER A 21 8.74 6.29 3.47
N ASP A 22 9.66 5.72 4.27
CA ASP A 22 10.90 5.12 3.76
C ASP A 22 10.58 3.95 2.80
N TRP A 23 9.65 3.08 3.19
CA TRP A 23 9.24 1.96 2.35
C TRP A 23 8.63 2.40 1.01
N VAL A 24 7.77 3.44 1.01
CA VAL A 24 7.18 4.03 -0.21
C VAL A 24 8.27 4.62 -1.11
N ALA A 25 9.26 5.30 -0.55
CA ALA A 25 10.35 5.94 -1.31
C ALA A 25 11.20 4.93 -2.11
N GLU A 26 11.24 3.67 -1.67
CA GLU A 26 11.94 2.59 -2.38
C GLU A 26 11.11 1.93 -3.48
N ARG A 27 9.81 2.25 -3.61
CA ARG A 27 8.93 1.62 -4.61
C ARG A 27 8.94 2.37 -5.93
N SER A 28 8.71 1.63 -7.00
CA SER A 28 8.56 2.22 -8.34
C SER A 28 7.14 2.79 -8.52
N ALA A 29 6.98 3.88 -9.27
CA ALA A 29 5.65 4.44 -9.60
C ALA A 29 4.59 3.41 -10.06
N PRO A 30 4.87 2.45 -10.98
CA PRO A 30 3.88 1.44 -11.37
C PRO A 30 3.57 0.41 -10.28
N GLU A 31 4.42 0.26 -9.27
CA GLU A 31 4.14 -0.61 -8.12
C GLU A 31 3.20 0.09 -7.13
N LEU A 32 3.35 1.40 -6.97
CA LEU A 32 2.49 2.21 -6.10
C LEU A 32 1.05 2.35 -6.61
N THR A 33 0.80 2.10 -7.89
CA THR A 33 -0.55 2.10 -8.48
C THR A 33 -1.26 0.74 -8.40
N GLU A 34 -0.54 -0.34 -8.09
CA GLU A 34 -1.15 -1.63 -7.77
C GLU A 34 -1.49 -1.72 -6.27
N PRO A 35 -2.60 -2.36 -5.87
CA PRO A 35 -2.83 -2.61 -4.45
C PRO A 35 -1.82 -3.62 -3.90
N PHE A 36 -1.42 -3.44 -2.65
CA PHE A 36 -0.50 -4.32 -1.94
C PHE A 36 -1.24 -5.43 -1.21
N THR A 37 -0.64 -6.62 -1.15
CA THR A 37 -1.09 -7.65 -0.21
C THR A 37 -0.74 -7.17 1.20
N PHE A 38 -1.72 -7.13 2.11
CA PHE A 38 -1.47 -6.80 3.51
C PHE A 38 -1.89 -7.91 4.46
N VAL A 39 -1.22 -7.96 5.61
CA VAL A 39 -1.69 -8.64 6.82
C VAL A 39 -1.45 -7.77 8.04
N VAL A 40 -2.30 -7.92 9.07
CA VAL A 40 -2.10 -7.31 10.39
C VAL A 40 -1.77 -8.43 11.36
N GLY A 41 -0.55 -8.42 11.90
CA GLY A 41 -0.11 -9.41 12.89
C GLY A 41 -0.86 -9.29 14.22
N THR A 42 -0.83 -10.33 15.04
CA THR A 42 -1.39 -10.30 16.40
C THR A 42 -0.67 -9.33 17.33
N ASP A 43 0.53 -8.90 16.95
CA ASP A 43 1.31 -7.83 17.60
C ASP A 43 0.86 -6.42 17.18
N GLY A 44 -0.18 -6.31 16.35
CA GLY A 44 -0.68 -5.05 15.80
C GLY A 44 0.17 -4.49 14.66
N THR A 45 1.20 -5.20 14.20
CA THR A 45 2.04 -4.70 13.11
C THR A 45 1.41 -4.93 11.74
N LEU A 46 1.42 -3.91 10.89
CA LEU A 46 1.10 -4.04 9.47
C LEU A 46 2.29 -4.66 8.71
N ARG A 47 2.03 -5.65 7.85
CA ARG A 47 3.00 -6.15 6.89
C ARG A 47 2.49 -5.95 5.47
N LEU A 48 3.37 -5.48 4.58
CA LEU A 48 3.06 -5.21 3.18
C LEU A 48 3.93 -6.05 2.25
N ALA A 49 3.31 -6.56 1.19
CA ALA A 49 3.95 -7.32 0.13
C ALA A 49 3.45 -6.86 -1.25
N PRO A 50 4.25 -7.04 -2.32
CA PRO A 50 3.78 -6.74 -3.68
C PRO A 50 2.47 -7.48 -4.00
N ARG A 51 1.66 -6.88 -4.88
CA ARG A 51 0.42 -7.46 -5.42
C ARG A 51 0.60 -8.94 -5.77
N ARG A 52 -0.42 -9.75 -5.50
CA ARG A 52 -0.48 -11.20 -5.79
C ARG A 52 0.45 -12.05 -4.93
N SER A 53 1.10 -11.50 -3.91
CA SER A 53 1.75 -12.32 -2.89
C SER A 53 0.69 -13.04 -2.05
N GLU A 54 0.94 -14.29 -1.66
CA GLU A 54 0.04 -15.03 -0.77
C GLU A 54 0.03 -14.41 0.63
N HIS A 55 -1.14 -14.35 1.28
CA HIS A 55 -1.26 -13.82 2.64
C HIS A 55 -0.45 -14.62 3.66
N VAL A 56 -0.39 -15.94 3.52
CA VAL A 56 0.41 -16.82 4.39
C VAL A 56 1.89 -16.50 4.28
N ALA A 57 2.39 -16.27 3.05
CA ALA A 57 3.76 -15.85 2.83
C ALA A 57 4.03 -14.44 3.37
N CYS A 58 3.09 -13.50 3.19
CA CYS A 58 3.18 -12.14 3.75
C CYS A 58 3.24 -12.16 5.29
N ALA A 59 2.48 -13.04 5.93
CA ALA A 59 2.50 -13.27 7.37
C ALA A 59 3.75 -14.00 7.87
N GLY A 60 4.58 -14.54 6.98
CA GLY A 60 5.68 -15.43 7.39
C GLY A 60 5.21 -16.75 7.99
N GLY A 61 3.95 -17.14 7.75
CA GLY A 61 3.31 -18.31 8.34
C GLY A 61 2.61 -18.06 9.69
N ASP A 62 2.69 -16.85 10.25
CA ASP A 62 2.10 -16.52 11.53
C ASP A 62 0.59 -16.26 11.45
N MET A 63 -0.08 -16.34 12.61
CA MET A 63 -1.49 -15.95 12.77
C MET A 63 -1.66 -14.43 12.57
N VAL A 64 -2.81 -14.04 12.02
CA VAL A 64 -3.11 -12.64 11.68
C VAL A 64 -4.48 -12.23 12.20
N LEU A 65 -4.64 -10.96 12.53
CA LEU A 65 -5.91 -10.32 12.89
C LEU A 65 -6.72 -9.92 11.65
N GLY A 66 -6.05 -9.73 10.51
CA GLY A 66 -6.68 -9.36 9.25
C GLY A 66 -5.73 -9.56 8.08
N ALA A 67 -6.33 -9.76 6.89
CA ALA A 67 -5.61 -9.95 5.64
C ALA A 67 -6.45 -9.42 4.47
N GLY A 68 -5.79 -8.95 3.42
CA GLY A 68 -6.50 -8.47 2.23
C GLY A 68 -5.59 -7.77 1.25
N GLU A 69 -6.17 -6.86 0.47
CA GLU A 69 -5.45 -5.96 -0.43
C GLU A 69 -5.74 -4.51 -0.04
N ILE A 70 -4.71 -3.64 -0.13
CA ILE A 70 -4.82 -2.23 0.25
C ILE A 70 -4.07 -1.35 -0.75
N GLY A 71 -4.72 -0.27 -1.20
CA GLY A 71 -4.09 0.81 -1.95
C GLY A 71 -3.85 2.02 -1.05
N PHE A 72 -2.85 2.82 -1.37
CA PHE A 72 -2.53 4.05 -0.65
C PHE A 72 -2.65 5.24 -1.59
N VAL A 73 -3.32 6.28 -1.13
CA VAL A 73 -3.36 7.60 -1.79
C VAL A 73 -2.76 8.61 -0.84
N ARG A 74 -2.05 9.61 -1.39
CA ARG A 74 -1.59 10.72 -0.57
C ARG A 74 -2.74 11.69 -0.38
N GLU A 75 -2.98 12.11 0.86
CA GLU A 75 -3.96 13.17 1.12
C GLU A 75 -3.58 14.42 0.34
N ASN A 76 -4.60 15.09 -0.23
CA ASN A 76 -4.44 16.29 -1.05
C ASN A 76 -3.70 16.08 -2.39
N ASP A 77 -3.58 14.83 -2.86
CA ASP A 77 -3.07 14.47 -4.19
C ASP A 77 -4.22 13.93 -5.04
N PHE A 78 -4.96 14.84 -5.69
CA PHE A 78 -6.13 14.54 -6.49
C PHE A 78 -5.78 14.67 -7.97
N VAL A 79 -5.60 13.54 -8.67
CA VAL A 79 -5.34 13.53 -10.12
C VAL A 79 -6.60 13.22 -10.93
N CYS A 80 -6.78 13.93 -12.03
CA CYS A 80 -7.83 13.67 -13.01
C CYS A 80 -7.44 12.46 -13.87
N VAL A 81 -8.16 11.34 -13.71
CA VAL A 81 -7.96 10.10 -14.50
C VAL A 81 -8.06 10.27 -16.01
N PHE A 82 -8.67 11.35 -16.49
CA PHE A 82 -8.79 11.64 -17.93
C PHE A 82 -7.62 12.43 -18.50
N ARG A 83 -6.88 13.16 -17.66
CA ARG A 83 -5.89 14.16 -18.11
C ARG A 83 -4.52 14.00 -17.48
N ASP A 84 -4.37 13.10 -16.52
CA ASP A 84 -3.13 12.89 -15.76
C ASP A 84 -2.55 14.23 -15.23
N SER A 85 -3.46 15.07 -14.74
CA SER A 85 -3.21 16.42 -14.22
C SER A 85 -3.99 16.61 -12.92
N ASP A 86 -3.70 17.65 -12.15
CA ASP A 86 -4.49 18.02 -10.97
C ASP A 86 -6.00 18.07 -11.31
N LEU A 87 -6.82 17.57 -10.39
CA LEU A 87 -8.27 17.65 -10.51
C LEU A 87 -8.70 19.12 -10.42
N PRO A 88 -9.46 19.66 -11.39
CA PRO A 88 -9.95 21.03 -11.29
C PRO A 88 -10.78 21.21 -10.02
N GLU A 89 -10.50 22.27 -9.26
CA GLU A 89 -11.16 22.53 -7.97
C GLU A 89 -12.69 22.64 -8.11
N ALA A 90 -13.17 23.14 -9.25
CA ALA A 90 -14.60 23.24 -9.58
C ALA A 90 -15.34 21.88 -9.61
N TRP A 91 -14.63 20.76 -9.54
CA TRP A 91 -15.19 19.41 -9.54
C TRP A 91 -15.21 18.79 -8.14
N ASN A 92 -14.76 19.51 -7.11
CA ASN A 92 -14.87 19.08 -5.72
C ASN A 92 -16.35 19.12 -5.27
N VAL A 93 -16.78 18.10 -4.51
CA VAL A 93 -18.16 17.99 -3.99
C VAL A 93 -18.50 19.14 -3.02
N ASP A 94 -17.48 19.80 -2.46
CA ASP A 94 -17.60 21.01 -1.64
C ASP A 94 -16.41 21.94 -1.93
N PRO A 95 -16.51 22.84 -2.93
CA PRO A 95 -15.42 23.76 -3.24
C PRO A 95 -15.25 24.80 -2.11
N PRO A 96 -14.02 25.20 -1.76
CA PRO A 96 -13.80 26.24 -0.77
C PRO A 96 -14.47 27.56 -1.22
N VAL A 97 -15.19 28.21 -0.30
CA VAL A 97 -15.86 29.51 -0.50
C VAL A 97 -14.89 30.69 -0.55
#